data_AF-A0A433PV92-F1
#
_entry.id   AF-A0A433PV92-F1
#
_cell.length_a   1.000
_cell.length_b   1.000
_cell.length_c   1.000
_cell.angle_alpha   90.00
_cell.angle_beta   90.00
_cell.angle_gamma   90.00
#
_symmetry.space_group_name_H-M   'P 1'
#
loop_
_entity.id
_entity.type
_entity.pdbx_description
1 polymer ?
#
loop_
_entity_poly.entity_id
_entity_poly.type
_entity_poly.pdbx_seq_one_letter_code
_entity_poly.pdbx_strand_id
1 'polypeptide(L)'
;MAEIRNRRPANTAFKQQRLKAWQPLLTPKTVLPTLFIVGIIFAPLGGLFLYAAESVNEITIDYTHCADVLDGVLLQVPDGAYEYKFTSANITKTMAPGYRAYQTNSFLNNLTNPNNITVTRCVIEFSIPISLNAPVFLYYRLTNFYQNHRKYVKSFDAAQLAGMKSLFPDTSITCNYIVGDPITQVPYYPCGLIANSLFNGRLSLCVSVIDIGYGST
;
A
#
# COMPACT_ATOMS: atom_id res chain seq x y z
N MET A 1 78.48 -14.72 -11.98
CA MET A 1 77.58 -14.61 -13.14
C MET A 1 76.25 -14.05 -12.64
N ALA A 2 75.78 -12.93 -13.18
CA ALA A 2 74.52 -12.31 -12.75
C ALA A 2 73.32 -13.01 -13.42
N GLU A 3 72.33 -13.39 -12.61
CA GLU A 3 71.06 -13.95 -13.07
C GLU A 3 70.28 -12.89 -13.87
N ILE A 4 69.94 -13.19 -15.13
CA ILE A 4 69.20 -12.26 -15.98
C ILE A 4 67.75 -12.20 -15.49
N ARG A 5 67.43 -11.21 -14.67
CA ARG A 5 66.07 -10.96 -14.19
C ARG A 5 65.16 -10.55 -15.34
N ASN A 6 64.43 -11.52 -15.90
CA ASN A 6 63.46 -11.29 -16.96
C ASN A 6 62.24 -10.53 -16.42
N ARG A 7 62.18 -9.22 -16.69
CA ARG A 7 61.09 -8.32 -16.27
C ARG A 7 59.90 -8.33 -17.24
N ARG A 8 59.86 -9.25 -18.21
CA ARG A 8 58.78 -9.31 -19.19
C ARG A 8 57.51 -9.84 -18.52
N PRO A 9 56.38 -9.13 -18.62
CA PRO A 9 55.12 -9.64 -18.11
C PRO A 9 54.71 -10.92 -18.85
N ALA A 10 54.04 -11.82 -18.14
CA ALA A 10 53.59 -13.09 -18.72
C ALA A 10 52.63 -12.85 -19.90
N ASN A 11 52.88 -13.56 -21.01
CA ASN A 11 52.14 -13.45 -22.26
C ASN A 11 50.84 -14.28 -22.20
N THR A 12 49.89 -13.85 -21.35
CA THR A 12 48.57 -14.47 -21.25
C THR A 12 47.49 -13.53 -21.77
N ALA A 13 46.41 -14.08 -22.35
CA ALA A 13 45.32 -13.29 -22.93
C ALA A 13 44.67 -12.31 -21.91
N PHE A 14 44.60 -12.70 -20.64
CA PHE A 14 44.13 -11.83 -19.56
C PHE A 14 45.09 -10.66 -19.28
N LYS A 15 46.38 -10.94 -19.06
CA LYS A 15 47.39 -9.90 -18.75
C LYS A 15 47.67 -8.97 -19.92
N GLN A 16 47.44 -9.43 -21.14
CA GLN A 16 47.59 -8.64 -22.36
C GLN A 16 46.30 -7.97 -22.84
N GLN A 17 45.19 -8.11 -22.10
CA GLN A 17 43.88 -7.56 -22.48
C GLN A 17 43.40 -8.03 -23.86
N ARG A 18 43.73 -9.28 -24.21
CA ARG A 18 43.33 -9.97 -25.46
C ARG A 18 42.30 -11.06 -25.16
N LEU A 19 41.48 -10.86 -24.14
CA LEU A 19 40.33 -11.73 -23.89
C LEU A 19 39.37 -11.67 -25.08
N LYS A 20 38.70 -12.79 -25.36
CA LYS A 20 37.64 -12.83 -26.37
C LYS A 20 36.53 -11.87 -25.94
N ALA A 21 36.46 -10.73 -26.61
CA ALA A 21 35.41 -9.75 -26.42
C ALA A 21 34.47 -9.81 -27.62
N TRP A 22 33.17 -9.70 -27.34
CA TRP A 22 32.19 -9.42 -28.38
C TRP A 22 31.90 -7.92 -28.37
N GLN A 23 32.08 -7.27 -29.51
CA GLN A 23 31.78 -5.86 -29.71
C GLN A 23 30.50 -5.77 -30.54
N PRO A 24 29.34 -5.47 -29.94
CA PRO A 24 28.09 -5.37 -30.69
C PRO A 24 28.14 -4.12 -31.57
N LEU A 25 28.23 -4.31 -32.88
CA LEU A 25 28.06 -3.23 -33.84
C LEU A 25 26.56 -3.08 -34.14
N LEU A 26 25.98 -1.98 -33.67
CA LEU A 26 24.56 -1.64 -33.86
C LEU A 26 24.33 -1.16 -35.30
N THR A 27 24.20 -2.11 -36.23
CA THR A 27 23.86 -1.83 -37.62
C THR A 27 22.35 -1.96 -37.84
N PRO A 28 21.75 -1.25 -38.81
CA PRO A 28 20.32 -1.40 -39.11
C PRO A 28 19.89 -2.84 -39.40
N LYS A 29 20.80 -3.67 -39.96
CA LYS A 29 20.56 -5.08 -40.25
C LYS A 29 20.44 -5.96 -39.00
N THR A 30 21.06 -5.56 -37.89
CA THR A 30 20.98 -6.29 -36.61
C THR A 30 19.92 -5.69 -35.68
N VAL A 31 19.79 -4.36 -35.65
CA VAL A 31 18.88 -3.66 -34.75
C VAL A 31 17.41 -3.82 -35.17
N LEU A 32 17.10 -3.67 -36.46
CA LEU A 32 15.71 -3.70 -36.94
C LEU A 32 15.01 -5.05 -36.62
N PRO A 33 15.60 -6.22 -36.90
CA PRO A 33 14.99 -7.50 -36.54
C PRO A 33 14.85 -7.70 -35.03
N THR A 34 15.84 -7.26 -34.24
CA THR A 34 15.76 -7.39 -32.77
C THR A 34 14.59 -6.60 -32.19
N LEU A 35 14.33 -5.39 -32.70
CA LEU A 35 13.18 -4.59 -32.28
C LEU A 35 11.84 -5.24 -32.64
N PHE A 36 11.73 -5.84 -33.84
CA PHE A 36 10.52 -6.58 -34.22
C PHE A 36 10.29 -7.80 -33.34
N ILE A 37 11.34 -8.56 -33.01
CA ILE A 37 11.24 -9.71 -32.10
C ILE A 37 10.76 -9.25 -30.72
N VAL A 38 11.36 -8.20 -30.16
CA VAL A 38 10.94 -7.63 -28.87
C VAL A 38 9.49 -7.16 -28.93
N GLY A 39 9.09 -6.48 -30.01
CA GLY A 39 7.71 -6.03 -30.22
C GLY A 39 6.70 -7.17 -30.30
N ILE A 40 7.01 -8.23 -31.05
CA ILE A 40 6.15 -9.42 -31.17
C ILE A 40 5.99 -10.14 -29.82
N ILE A 41 6.99 -10.08 -28.94
CA ILE A 41 6.90 -10.66 -27.60
C ILE A 41 6.13 -9.74 -26.65
N PHE A 42 6.39 -8.43 -26.68
CA PHE A 42 5.80 -7.48 -25.74
C PHE A 42 4.36 -7.09 -26.08
N ALA A 43 3.96 -7.11 -27.35
CA ALA A 43 2.57 -6.83 -27.74
C ALA A 43 1.54 -7.80 -27.11
N PRO A 44 1.68 -9.14 -27.23
CA PRO A 44 0.74 -10.07 -26.59
C PRO A 44 0.84 -10.04 -25.06
N LEU A 45 2.04 -9.88 -24.49
CA LEU A 45 2.20 -9.72 -23.05
C LEU A 45 1.51 -8.45 -22.52
N GLY A 46 1.63 -7.33 -23.24
CA GLY A 46 0.95 -6.09 -22.92
C GLY A 46 -0.56 -6.22 -23.01
N GLY A 47 -1.08 -6.88 -24.05
CA GLY A 47 -2.51 -7.20 -24.17
C GLY A 47 -3.02 -8.08 -23.03
N LEU A 48 -2.25 -9.10 -22.64
CA LEU A 48 -2.58 -9.96 -21.50
C LEU A 48 -2.64 -9.18 -20.17
N PHE A 49 -1.67 -8.30 -19.92
CA PHE A 49 -1.66 -7.48 -18.71
C PHE A 49 -2.76 -6.43 -18.70
N LEU A 50 -3.07 -5.82 -19.84
CA LEU A 50 -4.17 -4.88 -19.95
C LEU A 50 -5.51 -5.56 -19.66
N TYR A 51 -5.75 -6.72 -20.28
CA TYR A 51 -6.93 -7.54 -20.02
C TYR A 51 -7.04 -7.91 -18.53
N ALA A 52 -5.93 -8.34 -17.91
CA ALA A 52 -5.91 -8.67 -16.49
C ALA A 52 -6.21 -7.44 -15.61
N ALA A 53 -5.68 -6.26 -15.94
CA ALA A 53 -5.92 -5.03 -15.20
C ALA A 53 -7.38 -4.56 -15.30
N GLU A 54 -8.00 -4.63 -16.48
CA GLU A 54 -9.39 -4.24 -16.70
C GLU A 54 -10.39 -5.24 -16.08
N SER A 55 -9.98 -6.49 -15.86
CA SER A 55 -10.82 -7.51 -15.23
C SER A 55 -11.10 -7.30 -13.74
N VAL A 56 -10.39 -6.37 -13.09
CA VAL A 56 -10.51 -6.10 -11.65
C VAL A 56 -11.63 -5.11 -11.39
N ASN A 57 -12.54 -5.48 -10.47
CA ASN A 57 -13.56 -4.59 -9.96
C ASN A 57 -13.06 -3.85 -8.71
N GLU A 58 -13.11 -2.53 -8.71
CA GLU A 58 -12.59 -1.68 -7.62
C GLU A 58 -13.59 -0.58 -7.26
N ILE A 59 -13.71 -0.31 -5.96
CA ILE A 59 -14.48 0.80 -5.41
C ILE A 59 -13.55 1.59 -4.49
N THR A 60 -13.38 2.87 -4.78
CA THR A 60 -12.62 3.80 -3.94
C THR A 60 -13.53 4.92 -3.48
N ILE A 61 -13.57 5.19 -2.18
CA ILE A 61 -14.36 6.27 -1.58
C ILE A 61 -13.47 7.00 -0.58
N ASP A 62 -13.32 8.31 -0.74
CA ASP A 62 -12.66 9.19 0.20
C ASP A 62 -13.64 9.63 1.29
N TYR A 63 -13.31 9.28 2.53
CA TYR A 63 -14.12 9.59 3.72
C TYR A 63 -13.43 10.60 4.65
N THR A 64 -12.40 11.31 4.18
CA THR A 64 -11.62 12.27 4.99
C THR A 64 -12.50 13.32 5.66
N HIS A 65 -13.51 13.83 4.94
CA HIS A 65 -14.43 14.87 5.39
C HIS A 65 -15.71 14.34 6.05
N CYS A 66 -15.78 13.04 6.35
CA CYS A 66 -16.98 12.45 6.93
C CYS A 66 -17.33 13.02 8.31
N ALA A 67 -16.31 13.40 9.10
CA ALA A 67 -16.50 13.91 10.45
C ALA A 67 -16.84 15.41 10.51
N ASP A 68 -16.86 16.11 9.38
CA ASP A 68 -17.06 17.57 9.34
C ASP A 68 -18.50 17.96 9.72
N VAL A 69 -19.48 17.08 9.45
CA VAL A 69 -20.90 17.29 9.78
C VAL A 69 -21.41 16.12 10.63
N LEU A 70 -21.81 16.42 11.87
CA LEU A 70 -22.17 15.42 12.89
C LEU A 70 -23.69 15.30 13.12
N ASP A 71 -24.49 15.61 12.11
CA ASP A 71 -25.95 15.71 12.24
C ASP A 71 -26.69 14.39 11.92
N GLY A 72 -25.95 13.33 11.58
CA GLY A 72 -26.53 12.04 11.17
C GLY A 72 -27.22 12.06 9.80
N VAL A 73 -27.24 13.22 9.13
CA VAL A 73 -27.78 13.39 7.77
C VAL A 73 -26.85 12.73 6.75
N LEU A 74 -27.43 12.06 5.76
CA LEU A 74 -26.68 11.48 4.65
C LEU A 74 -26.22 12.60 3.71
N LEU A 75 -24.90 12.79 3.62
CA LEU A 75 -24.26 13.70 2.67
C LEU A 75 -23.74 12.91 1.49
N GLN A 76 -23.98 13.40 0.27
CA GLN A 76 -23.40 12.79 -0.93
C GLN A 76 -21.91 13.10 -0.98
N VAL A 77 -21.11 12.10 -1.33
CA VAL A 77 -19.67 12.28 -1.53
C VAL A 77 -19.45 13.13 -2.80
N PRO A 78 -18.62 14.19 -2.74
CA PRO A 78 -18.37 15.04 -3.90
C PRO A 78 -17.85 14.29 -5.12
N ASP A 79 -18.21 14.77 -6.31
CA ASP A 79 -17.69 14.26 -7.58
C ASP A 79 -16.15 14.38 -7.61
N GLY A 80 -15.46 13.24 -7.74
CA GLY A 80 -13.99 13.14 -7.70
C GLY A 80 -13.42 12.62 -6.36
N ALA A 81 -14.21 12.58 -5.30
CA ALA A 81 -13.85 11.93 -4.04
C ALA A 81 -14.25 10.44 -4.00
N TYR A 82 -14.77 9.90 -5.11
CA TYR A 82 -15.04 8.48 -5.27
C TYR A 82 -14.77 8.01 -6.71
N GLU A 83 -14.45 6.73 -6.88
CA GLU A 83 -14.18 6.10 -8.17
C GLU A 83 -14.73 4.68 -8.17
N TYR A 84 -15.52 4.34 -9.19
CA TYR A 84 -16.05 3.00 -9.42
C TYR A 84 -15.45 2.43 -10.71
N LYS A 85 -14.82 1.27 -10.62
CA LYS A 85 -14.32 0.50 -11.76
C LYS A 85 -15.00 -0.84 -11.77
N PHE A 86 -15.91 -1.07 -12.71
CA PHE A 86 -16.58 -2.35 -12.88
C PHE A 86 -16.50 -2.82 -14.33
N THR A 87 -16.22 -4.11 -14.53
CA THR A 87 -15.98 -4.70 -15.86
C THR A 87 -17.24 -4.75 -16.74
N SER A 88 -18.43 -4.80 -16.13
CA SER A 88 -19.69 -5.13 -16.82
C SER A 88 -20.91 -4.34 -16.35
N ALA A 89 -20.72 -3.22 -15.65
CA ALA A 89 -21.84 -2.51 -15.04
C ALA A 89 -22.59 -1.64 -16.06
N ASN A 90 -23.91 -1.88 -16.18
CA ASN A 90 -24.83 -0.89 -16.72
C ASN A 90 -24.82 0.33 -15.76
N ILE A 91 -24.30 1.46 -16.24
CA ILE A 91 -24.05 2.72 -15.49
C ILE A 91 -25.33 3.22 -14.78
N THR A 92 -26.50 2.79 -15.25
CA THR A 92 -27.79 3.17 -14.67
C THR A 92 -28.05 2.64 -13.26
N LYS A 93 -27.23 1.71 -12.74
CA LYS A 93 -27.39 1.11 -11.40
C LYS A 93 -26.42 1.62 -10.33
N THR A 94 -25.45 2.44 -10.70
CA THR A 94 -24.49 3.00 -9.74
C THR A 94 -24.99 4.34 -9.23
N MET A 95 -25.31 4.40 -7.94
CA MET A 95 -25.66 5.63 -7.26
C MET A 95 -24.40 6.25 -6.65
N ALA A 96 -24.34 7.58 -6.59
CA ALA A 96 -23.29 8.28 -5.88
C ALA A 96 -23.27 7.82 -4.41
N PRO A 97 -22.09 7.51 -3.83
CA PRO A 97 -22.02 7.09 -2.45
C PRO A 97 -22.39 8.27 -1.53
N GLY A 98 -22.87 7.95 -0.35
CA GLY A 98 -23.11 8.91 0.70
C GLY A 98 -22.43 8.50 2.00
N TYR A 99 -22.12 9.46 2.85
CA TYR A 99 -21.71 9.19 4.22
C TYR A 99 -22.53 10.01 5.22
N ARG A 100 -22.69 9.47 6.42
CA ARG A 100 -23.18 10.20 7.58
C ARG A 100 -22.27 9.97 8.76
N ALA A 101 -22.06 10.99 9.57
CA ALA A 101 -21.38 10.86 10.83
C ALA A 101 -22.30 11.20 12.01
N TYR A 102 -22.11 10.47 13.10
CA TYR A 102 -22.75 10.75 14.37
C TYR A 102 -21.82 10.39 15.52
N GLN A 103 -22.01 11.06 16.65
CA GLN A 103 -21.30 10.76 17.88
C GLN A 103 -21.92 9.54 18.57
N THR A 104 -21.08 8.65 19.08
CA THR A 104 -21.52 7.48 19.82
C THR A 104 -20.57 7.17 20.96
N ASN A 105 -21.13 6.66 22.05
CA ASN A 105 -20.36 6.25 23.23
C ASN A 105 -20.06 4.76 23.23
N SER A 106 -20.48 4.00 22.21
CA SER A 106 -20.23 2.56 22.10
C SER A 106 -19.19 2.24 21.03
N PHE A 107 -18.33 1.27 21.31
CA PHE A 107 -17.44 0.69 20.29
C PHE A 107 -18.20 -0.31 19.40
N LEU A 108 -17.67 -0.57 18.21
CA LEU A 108 -18.27 -1.47 17.20
C LEU A 108 -18.40 -2.94 17.64
N ASN A 109 -17.71 -3.35 18.70
CA ASN A 109 -17.50 -4.75 19.08
C ASN A 109 -18.14 -5.15 20.41
N ASN A 110 -19.27 -4.52 20.80
CA ASN A 110 -19.97 -4.73 22.07
C ASN A 110 -19.11 -4.53 23.34
N LEU A 111 -17.89 -4.02 23.20
CA LEU A 111 -17.04 -3.66 24.32
C LEU A 111 -17.58 -2.38 24.96
N THR A 112 -17.73 -2.42 26.28
CA THR A 112 -18.05 -1.24 27.07
C THR A 112 -16.94 -0.22 26.92
N ASN A 113 -17.32 1.04 26.73
CA ASN A 113 -16.37 2.13 26.62
C ASN A 113 -15.80 2.44 28.00
N PRO A 114 -14.52 2.12 28.28
CA PRO A 114 -13.99 2.16 29.64
C PRO A 114 -14.05 3.55 30.27
N ASN A 115 -14.19 4.61 29.46
CA ASN A 115 -14.15 6.00 29.88
C ASN A 115 -15.32 6.84 29.31
N ASN A 116 -16.36 6.20 28.76
CA ASN A 116 -17.51 6.87 28.12
C ASN A 116 -17.11 7.97 27.11
N ILE A 117 -16.01 7.75 26.37
CA ILE A 117 -15.47 8.66 25.36
C ILE A 117 -16.45 8.79 24.20
N THR A 118 -16.75 10.01 23.78
CA THR A 118 -17.50 10.28 22.54
C THR A 118 -16.62 9.97 21.33
N VAL A 119 -17.05 9.02 20.51
CA VAL A 119 -16.34 8.63 19.28
C VAL A 119 -17.20 9.02 18.08
N THR A 120 -16.58 9.66 17.09
CA THR A 120 -17.21 9.90 15.80
C THR A 120 -17.30 8.60 15.02
N ARG A 121 -18.51 8.17 14.64
CA ARG A 121 -18.73 7.03 13.75
C ARG A 121 -19.15 7.53 12.38
N CYS A 122 -18.38 7.16 11.36
CA CYS A 122 -18.72 7.37 9.96
C CYS A 122 -19.39 6.12 9.39
N VAL A 123 -20.58 6.28 8.79
CA VAL A 123 -21.28 5.23 8.04
C VAL A 123 -21.27 5.62 6.58
N ILE A 124 -20.73 4.75 5.73
CA ILE A 124 -20.60 4.97 4.29
C ILE A 124 -21.59 4.03 3.60
N GLU A 125 -22.42 4.58 2.73
CA GLU A 125 -23.40 3.88 1.92
C GLU A 125 -23.00 3.97 0.46
N PHE A 126 -22.86 2.82 -0.19
CA PHE A 126 -22.43 2.72 -1.59
C PHE A 126 -23.15 1.55 -2.28
N SER A 127 -23.33 1.67 -3.59
CA SER A 127 -24.02 0.66 -4.41
C SER A 127 -23.03 -0.22 -5.15
N ILE A 128 -23.23 -1.54 -5.10
CA ILE A 128 -22.47 -2.50 -5.90
C ILE A 128 -23.42 -3.04 -7.00
N PRO A 129 -23.21 -2.72 -8.28
CA PRO A 129 -24.14 -3.03 -9.37
C PRO A 129 -24.04 -4.48 -9.87
N ILE A 130 -22.96 -5.18 -9.51
CA ILE A 130 -22.64 -6.54 -9.99
C ILE A 130 -22.31 -7.45 -8.80
N SER A 131 -22.50 -8.75 -8.97
CA SER A 131 -22.01 -9.72 -7.99
C SER A 131 -20.49 -9.80 -8.03
N LEU A 132 -19.84 -9.64 -6.88
CA LEU A 132 -18.39 -9.77 -6.74
C LEU A 132 -18.03 -11.24 -6.49
N ASN A 133 -17.17 -11.80 -7.32
CA ASN A 133 -16.61 -13.13 -7.08
C ASN A 133 -15.60 -13.06 -5.92
N ALA A 134 -15.60 -14.07 -5.05
CA ALA A 134 -14.60 -14.19 -3.99
C ALA A 134 -13.18 -14.38 -4.59
N PRO A 135 -12.11 -13.88 -3.95
CA PRO A 135 -12.08 -13.16 -2.66
C PRO A 135 -12.32 -11.64 -2.80
N VAL A 136 -12.99 -11.05 -1.80
CA VAL A 136 -13.19 -9.60 -1.68
C VAL A 136 -12.23 -9.04 -0.64
N PHE A 137 -11.49 -8.00 -1.00
CA PHE A 137 -10.55 -7.33 -0.11
C PHE A 137 -11.03 -5.92 0.23
N LEU A 138 -10.80 -5.51 1.49
CA LEU A 138 -11.04 -4.15 1.96
C LEU A 138 -9.70 -3.54 2.36
N TYR A 139 -9.36 -2.41 1.74
CA TYR A 139 -8.15 -1.65 2.03
C TYR A 139 -8.50 -0.25 2.51
N TYR A 140 -7.63 0.34 3.32
CA TYR A 140 -7.64 1.77 3.60
C TYR A 140 -6.48 2.43 2.86
N ARG A 141 -6.71 3.64 2.35
CA ARG A 141 -5.72 4.42 1.60
C ARG A 141 -5.40 5.71 2.35
N LEU A 142 -4.12 5.97 2.57
CA LEU A 142 -3.63 7.21 3.17
C LEU A 142 -2.82 7.97 2.12
N THR A 143 -3.24 9.21 1.80
CA THR A 143 -2.48 10.13 0.96
C THR A 143 -1.69 11.09 1.85
N ASN A 144 -0.60 11.66 1.32
CA ASN A 144 0.28 12.59 2.06
C ASN A 144 0.85 12.02 3.38
N PHE A 145 0.99 10.70 3.50
CA PHE A 145 1.60 10.03 4.65
C PHE A 145 2.93 9.38 4.25
N TYR A 146 4.05 9.98 4.69
CA TYR A 146 5.41 9.66 4.22
C TYR A 146 6.07 8.50 4.98
N GLN A 147 5.54 7.29 4.84
CA GLN A 147 6.13 6.09 5.46
C GLN A 147 7.54 5.78 4.96
N ASN A 148 7.90 6.23 3.75
CA ASN A 148 9.20 6.02 3.14
C ASN A 148 10.31 6.96 3.66
N HIS A 149 10.00 7.89 4.57
CA HIS A 149 11.00 8.80 5.10
C HIS A 149 12.10 8.03 5.85
N ARG A 150 13.38 8.30 5.54
CA ARG A 150 14.54 7.53 6.06
C ARG A 150 14.52 7.37 7.59
N LYS A 151 14.12 8.41 8.33
CA LYS A 151 14.04 8.37 9.80
C LYS A 151 12.85 7.55 10.30
N TYR A 152 11.74 7.55 9.54
CA TYR A 152 10.52 6.82 9.90
C TYR A 152 10.74 5.31 9.75
N VAL A 153 11.24 4.87 8.59
CA VAL A 153 11.50 3.44 8.28
C VAL A 153 12.46 2.80 9.29
N LYS A 154 13.40 3.57 9.83
CA LYS A 154 14.40 3.06 10.79
C LYS A 154 13.94 3.09 12.24
N SER A 155 12.83 3.74 12.56
CA SER A 155 12.40 3.98 13.94
C SER A 155 11.46 2.86 14.40
N PHE A 156 12.07 1.70 14.70
CA PHE A 156 11.45 0.55 15.35
C PHE A 156 12.53 -0.34 15.96
N ASP A 157 12.17 -1.19 16.92
CA ASP A 157 13.07 -2.18 17.49
C ASP A 157 12.69 -3.60 17.07
N ALA A 158 13.57 -4.28 16.33
CA ALA A 158 13.30 -5.61 15.79
C ALA A 158 13.25 -6.69 16.90
N ALA A 159 14.10 -6.56 17.93
CA ALA A 159 14.13 -7.50 19.04
C ALA A 159 12.80 -7.45 19.83
N GLN A 160 12.30 -6.23 20.08
CA GLN A 160 11.01 -6.03 20.72
C GLN A 160 9.85 -6.63 19.92
N LEU A 161 9.81 -6.41 18.60
CA LEU A 161 8.76 -6.98 17.73
C LEU A 161 8.86 -8.51 17.63
N ALA A 162 10.05 -9.09 17.84
CA ALA A 162 10.24 -10.52 17.98
C ALA A 162 9.82 -11.07 19.35
N GLY A 163 9.32 -10.23 20.26
CA GLY A 163 8.90 -10.60 21.61
C GLY A 163 10.05 -10.73 22.62
N MET A 164 11.25 -10.26 22.26
CA MET A 164 12.39 -10.24 23.18
C MET A 164 12.30 -9.01 24.09
N LYS A 165 12.76 -9.16 25.34
CA LYS A 165 12.86 -8.03 26.27
C LYS A 165 13.98 -7.10 25.81
N SER A 166 13.64 -5.91 25.33
CA SER A 166 14.60 -4.86 24.99
C SER A 166 14.79 -3.89 26.15
N LEU A 167 16.04 -3.49 26.41
CA LEU A 167 16.37 -2.53 27.46
C LEU A 167 16.34 -1.10 26.91
N PHE A 168 16.14 -0.11 27.78
CA PHE A 168 16.10 1.31 27.41
C PHE A 168 17.32 1.83 26.62
N PRO A 169 18.58 1.45 26.95
CA PRO A 169 19.75 1.88 26.18
C PRO A 169 19.72 1.37 24.74
N ASP A 170 19.25 0.14 24.53
CA ASP A 170 19.22 -0.50 23.20
C ASP A 170 18.11 0.13 22.33
N THR A 171 16.93 0.35 22.92
CA THR A 171 15.80 0.99 22.22
C THR A 171 16.07 2.47 21.94
N SER A 172 16.93 3.14 22.72
CA SER A 172 17.34 4.52 22.43
C SER A 172 18.09 4.63 21.10
N ILE A 173 18.77 3.57 20.66
CA ILE A 173 19.53 3.57 19.40
C ILE A 173 18.60 3.23 18.23
N THR A 174 17.72 2.24 18.40
CA THR A 174 16.86 1.72 17.32
C THR A 174 15.61 2.59 17.11
N CYS A 175 14.92 2.97 18.19
CA CYS A 175 13.69 3.76 18.12
C CYS A 175 13.93 5.29 18.07
N ASN A 176 15.06 5.77 18.60
CA ASN A 176 15.61 7.14 18.54
C ASN A 176 14.70 8.28 19.03
N TYR A 177 13.57 8.53 18.37
CA TYR A 177 12.65 9.63 18.69
C TYR A 177 11.57 9.24 19.70
N ILE A 178 11.02 8.03 19.58
CA ILE A 178 9.94 7.53 20.43
C ILE A 178 10.44 6.28 21.13
N VAL A 179 11.05 6.44 22.30
CA VAL A 179 11.82 5.38 22.96
C VAL A 179 11.13 4.90 24.23
N GLY A 180 10.71 5.82 25.10
CA GLY A 180 10.19 5.52 26.42
C GLY A 180 10.26 6.74 27.35
N ASP A 181 10.01 6.51 28.64
CA ASP A 181 10.21 7.53 29.67
C ASP A 181 11.68 7.57 30.12
N PRO A 182 12.40 8.68 29.93
CA PRO A 182 13.81 8.80 30.28
C PRO A 182 14.06 8.86 31.79
N ILE A 183 13.06 9.20 32.62
CA ILE A 183 13.20 9.30 34.07
C ILE A 183 13.12 7.90 34.71
N THR A 184 12.10 7.14 34.32
CA THR A 184 11.89 5.78 34.83
C THR A 184 12.72 4.72 34.10
N GLN A 185 13.38 5.09 32.99
CA GLN A 185 14.19 4.19 32.15
C GLN A 185 13.36 3.00 31.64
N VAL A 186 12.07 3.24 31.36
CA VAL A 186 11.15 2.22 30.84
C VAL A 186 10.90 2.48 29.36
N PRO A 187 11.28 1.54 28.46
CA PRO A 187 11.02 1.69 27.03
C PRO A 187 9.53 1.50 26.72
N TYR A 188 9.01 2.25 25.75
CA TYR A 188 7.67 2.04 25.21
C TYR A 188 7.58 0.69 24.50
N TYR A 189 6.43 0.02 24.63
CA TYR A 189 6.16 -1.25 23.96
C TYR A 189 4.85 -1.19 23.18
N PRO A 190 4.88 -1.23 21.83
CA PRO A 190 6.05 -1.10 20.96
C PRO A 190 6.62 0.34 20.90
N CYS A 191 7.94 0.49 20.71
CA CYS A 191 8.61 1.78 20.51
C CYS A 191 8.74 2.15 19.03
N GLY A 192 9.05 3.42 18.77
CA GLY A 192 9.36 3.93 17.44
C GLY A 192 8.20 4.67 16.75
N LEU A 193 8.53 5.41 15.70
CA LEU A 193 7.59 6.23 14.95
C LEU A 193 6.52 5.39 14.25
N ILE A 194 6.90 4.22 13.72
CA ILE A 194 5.98 3.33 13.00
C ILE A 194 4.84 2.86 13.90
N ALA A 195 5.19 2.40 15.11
CA ALA A 195 4.24 1.95 16.11
C ALA A 195 3.35 3.09 16.64
N ASN A 196 3.96 4.26 16.88
CA ASN A 196 3.26 5.41 17.43
C ASN A 196 2.22 6.01 16.47
N SER A 197 2.48 5.97 15.16
CA SER A 197 1.56 6.46 14.13
C SER A 197 0.80 5.33 13.42
N LEU A 198 0.54 4.22 14.12
CA LEU A 198 -0.31 3.17 13.58
C LEU A 198 -1.72 3.73 13.33
N PHE A 199 -2.28 3.41 12.16
CA PHE A 199 -3.64 3.81 11.82
C PHE A 199 -4.64 3.24 12.85
N ASN A 200 -5.40 4.12 13.48
CA ASN A 200 -6.33 3.79 14.57
C ASN A 200 -7.80 3.72 14.12
N GLY A 201 -8.08 3.95 12.83
CA GLY A 201 -9.42 3.81 12.28
C GLY A 201 -9.86 2.35 12.32
N ARG A 202 -10.98 2.09 13.02
CA ARG A 202 -11.59 0.76 13.07
C ARG A 202 -12.64 0.66 11.98
N LEU A 203 -12.38 -0.18 10.98
CA LEU A 203 -13.35 -0.49 9.94
C LEU A 203 -14.20 -1.68 10.39
N SER A 204 -15.50 -1.57 10.16
CA SER A 204 -16.43 -2.69 10.32
C SER A 204 -17.35 -2.72 9.11
N LEU A 205 -17.47 -3.90 8.52
CA LEU A 205 -18.35 -4.11 7.39
C LEU A 205 -19.75 -4.46 7.93
N CYS A 206 -20.57 -3.45 8.17
CA CYS A 206 -22.01 -3.64 8.36
C CYS A 206 -22.67 -3.67 6.98
N VAL A 207 -22.77 -4.85 6.37
CA VAL A 207 -23.57 -4.99 5.15
C VAL A 207 -25.04 -5.09 5.55
N SER A 208 -25.72 -3.96 5.65
CA SER A 208 -27.18 -3.95 5.48
C SER A 208 -27.43 -4.00 3.97
N VAL A 209 -27.54 -5.20 3.41
CA VAL A 209 -27.95 -5.36 2.01
C VAL A 209 -29.40 -4.90 1.92
N ILE A 210 -29.61 -3.67 1.45
CA ILE A 210 -30.91 -3.28 0.93
C ILE A 210 -30.86 -3.71 -0.53
N ASP A 211 -31.37 -4.91 -0.82
CA ASP A 211 -31.66 -5.26 -2.21
C ASP A 211 -32.67 -4.23 -2.71
N ILE A 212 -32.20 -3.31 -3.55
CA ILE A 212 -33.08 -2.44 -4.33
C ILE A 212 -33.68 -3.33 -5.42
N GLY A 213 -34.52 -4.26 -4.99
CA GLY A 213 -35.32 -5.11 -5.84
C GLY A 213 -36.30 -4.23 -6.59
N TYR A 214 -35.93 -3.80 -7.79
CA TYR A 214 -36.95 -3.46 -8.77
C TYR A 214 -37.70 -4.75 -9.05
N GLY A 215 -38.95 -4.81 -8.60
CA GLY A 215 -39.85 -5.93 -8.83
C GLY A 215 -39.81 -6.30 -10.30
N SER A 216 -39.49 -7.57 -10.55
CA SER A 216 -39.76 -8.21 -11.82
C SER A 216 -41.27 -8.23 -12.03
N THR A 217 -41.78 -7.31 -12.84
CA THR A 217 -42.97 -7.56 -13.66
C THR A 217 -42.57 -8.37 -14.89
#